data_AF-A0A1E5SLH2-F1
#
_entry.id   AF-A0A1E5SLH2-F1
#
_cell.length_a   1.000
_cell.length_b   1.000
_cell.length_c   1.000
_cell.angle_alpha   90.00
_cell.angle_beta   90.00
_cell.angle_gamma   90.00
#
_symmetry.space_group_name_H-M   'P 1'
#
loop_
_entity.id
_entity.type
_entity.pdbx_description
1 polymer ?
#
loop_
_entity_poly.entity_id
_entity_poly.type
_entity_poly.pdbx_seq_one_letter_code
_entity_poly.pdbx_strand_id
1 'polypeptide(L)'
;MGYIPIFIALLGLVLLYSIYTYNLIKPRKARLTKAIDDMAENSTNRKQVILAYDQENPGSSLSEVAAMLKKSSTNRFQSYRKEEDFINAINQGIGGLSDTEIQDQIRKANANQESMMKTLKSVSNDYNSFIAKPPASVVASVFGFRQF
;
A
#
# COMPACT_ATOMS: atom_id res chain seq x y z
N MET A 1 -45.41 18.73 22.96
CA MET A 1 -44.77 19.66 22.00
C MET A 1 -43.39 20.19 22.45
N GLY A 2 -43.04 20.23 23.74
CA GLY A 2 -41.78 20.85 24.22
C GLY A 2 -40.46 20.13 23.89
N TYR A 3 -40.46 18.84 23.57
CA TYR A 3 -39.24 18.06 23.31
C TYR A 3 -38.80 18.02 21.84
N ILE A 4 -39.69 18.38 20.91
CA ILE A 4 -39.44 18.33 19.46
C ILE A 4 -38.23 19.20 19.04
N PRO A 5 -38.09 20.45 19.53
CA PRO A 5 -36.92 21.28 19.19
C PRO A 5 -35.59 20.66 19.67
N ILE A 6 -35.61 19.96 20.81
CA ILE A 6 -34.43 19.29 21.38
C ILE A 6 -34.02 18.11 20.49
N PHE A 7 -34.97 17.29 20.05
CA PHE A 7 -34.69 16.19 19.13
C PHE A 7 -34.12 16.67 17.80
N ILE A 8 -34.68 17.74 17.23
CA ILE A 8 -34.19 18.33 15.97
C ILE A 8 -32.75 18.85 16.15
N ALA A 9 -32.45 19.54 17.24
CA ALA A 9 -31.11 20.03 17.53
C ALA A 9 -30.08 18.89 17.69
N LEU A 10 -30.45 17.81 18.39
CA LEU A 10 -29.60 16.63 18.56
C LEU A 10 -29.33 15.92 17.23
N LEU A 11 -30.35 15.76 16.38
CA LEU A 11 -30.19 15.18 15.05
C LEU A 11 -29.28 16.04 14.16
N GLY A 12 -29.44 17.37 14.20
CA GLY A 12 -28.57 18.31 13.50
C GLY A 12 -27.10 18.17 13.96
N LEU A 13 -26.87 18.04 15.26
CA LEU A 13 -25.53 17.84 15.81
C LEU A 13 -24.92 16.51 15.37
N VAL A 14 -25.68 15.41 15.40
CA VAL A 14 -25.24 14.09 14.91
C VAL A 14 -24.88 14.15 13.43
N LEU A 15 -25.68 14.83 12.61
CA LEU A 15 -25.43 14.98 11.18
C LEU A 15 -24.17 15.79 10.90
N LEU A 16 -24.01 16.96 11.52
CA LEU A 16 -22.82 17.80 11.38
C LEU A 16 -21.56 17.05 11.82
N TYR A 17 -21.63 16.34 12.94
CA TYR A 17 -20.50 15.58 13.47
C TYR A 17 -20.13 14.40 12.55
N SER A 18 -21.12 13.75 11.95
CA SER A 18 -20.90 12.67 10.97
C SER A 18 -20.19 13.19 9.71
N ILE A 19 -20.61 14.35 9.19
CA ILE A 19 -19.96 15.01 8.05
C ILE A 19 -18.51 15.39 8.39
N TYR A 20 -18.30 15.99 9.56
CA TYR A 20 -16.97 16.33 10.04
C TYR A 20 -16.06 15.10 10.09
N THR A 21 -16.55 14.00 10.69
CA THR A 21 -15.80 12.75 10.81
C THR A 21 -15.53 12.11 9.46
N TYR A 22 -16.51 12.09 8.56
CA TYR A 22 -16.32 11.61 7.19
C TYR A 22 -15.19 12.37 6.46
N ASN A 23 -15.16 13.70 6.60
CA ASN A 23 -14.11 14.55 6.04
C ASN A 23 -12.72 14.32 6.66
N LEU A 24 -12.64 13.64 7.81
CA LEU A 24 -11.39 13.18 8.40
C LEU A 24 -11.00 11.76 7.95
N ILE A 25 -11.95 10.85 7.73
CA ILE A 25 -11.67 9.48 7.27
C ILE A 25 -11.18 9.50 5.81
N LYS A 26 -11.90 10.22 4.94
CA LYS A 26 -11.63 10.26 3.50
C LYS A 26 -10.17 10.59 3.14
N PRO A 27 -9.54 11.67 3.64
CA PRO A 27 -8.15 11.97 3.32
C PRO A 27 -7.16 10.93 3.86
N ARG A 28 -7.44 10.30 5.01
CA ARG A 28 -6.60 9.21 5.53
C ARG A 28 -6.64 7.98 4.63
N LYS A 29 -7.85 7.60 4.17
CA LYS A 29 -8.00 6.51 3.21
C LYS A 29 -7.30 6.84 1.88
N ALA A 30 -7.38 8.08 1.42
CA ALA A 30 -6.68 8.53 0.22
C ALA A 30 -5.15 8.44 0.35
N ARG A 31 -4.58 8.79 1.52
CA ARG A 31 -3.14 8.63 1.79
C ARG A 31 -2.71 7.16 1.74
N LEU A 32 -3.53 6.26 2.30
CA LEU A 32 -3.28 4.82 2.23
C LEU A 32 -3.28 4.32 0.78
N THR A 33 -4.30 4.70 -0.01
CA THR A 33 -4.37 4.34 -1.42
C THR A 33 -3.16 4.87 -2.18
N LYS A 34 -2.77 6.13 -1.95
CA LYS A 34 -1.58 6.72 -2.56
C LYS A 34 -0.31 5.93 -2.23
N ALA A 35 -0.10 5.55 -0.96
CA ALA A 35 1.06 4.75 -0.58
C ALA A 35 1.09 3.38 -1.30
N ILE A 36 -0.07 2.75 -1.50
CA ILE A 36 -0.19 1.49 -2.26
C ILE A 36 0.12 1.72 -3.75
N ASP A 37 -0.31 2.83 -4.31
CA ASP A 37 -0.09 3.18 -5.71
C ASP A 37 1.39 3.50 -5.99
N ASP A 38 2.02 4.29 -5.12
CA ASP A 38 3.46 4.60 -5.17
C ASP A 38 4.29 3.30 -5.09
N MET A 39 3.89 2.36 -4.23
CA MET A 39 4.50 1.02 -4.15
C MET A 39 4.29 0.20 -5.42
N ALA A 40 3.10 0.27 -6.03
CA ALA A 40 2.79 -0.47 -7.24
C ALA A 40 3.60 0.05 -8.45
N GLU A 41 3.82 1.36 -8.51
CA GLU A 41 4.69 1.99 -9.51
C GLU A 41 6.13 1.50 -9.36
N ASN A 42 6.70 1.57 -8.15
CA ASN A 42 8.07 1.08 -7.90
C ASN A 42 8.20 -0.42 -8.19
N SER A 43 7.19 -1.23 -7.81
CA SER A 43 7.15 -2.66 -8.12
C SER A 43 7.08 -2.93 -9.63
N THR A 44 6.33 -2.11 -10.38
CA THR A 44 6.25 -2.19 -11.84
C THR A 44 7.59 -1.85 -12.50
N ASN A 45 8.22 -0.75 -12.10
CA ASN A 45 9.52 -0.33 -12.61
C ASN A 45 10.59 -1.40 -12.34
N ARG A 46 10.64 -1.92 -11.10
CA ARG A 46 11.55 -3.00 -10.71
C ARG A 46 11.32 -4.27 -11.53
N LYS A 47 10.05 -4.65 -11.73
CA LYS A 47 9.68 -5.80 -12.56
C LYS A 47 10.14 -5.59 -14.01
N GLN A 48 9.91 -4.42 -14.60
CA GLN A 48 10.35 -4.13 -15.97
C GLN A 48 11.86 -4.25 -16.14
N VAL A 49 12.65 -3.71 -15.21
CA VAL A 49 14.12 -3.83 -15.23
C VAL A 49 14.55 -5.29 -15.20
N ILE A 50 14.00 -6.09 -14.27
CA ILE A 50 14.34 -7.52 -14.15
C ILE A 50 13.94 -8.30 -15.40
N LEU A 51 12.77 -8.01 -15.97
CA LEU A 51 12.26 -8.70 -17.15
C LEU A 51 13.04 -8.33 -18.42
N ALA A 52 13.41 -7.07 -18.58
CA ALA A 52 14.24 -6.63 -19.71
C ALA A 52 15.63 -7.30 -19.63
N TYR A 53 16.24 -7.30 -18.45
CA TYR A 53 17.54 -7.93 -18.26
C TYR A 53 17.50 -9.45 -18.52
N ASP A 54 16.47 -10.15 -18.05
CA ASP A 54 16.27 -11.60 -18.30
C ASP A 54 16.07 -11.90 -19.80
N GLN A 55 15.44 -11.00 -20.56
CA GLN A 55 15.26 -11.15 -22.01
C GLN A 55 16.58 -10.99 -22.77
N GLU A 56 17.42 -10.04 -22.36
CA GLU A 56 18.73 -9.80 -22.97
C GLU A 56 19.78 -10.83 -22.53
N ASN A 57 19.62 -11.40 -21.33
CA ASN A 57 20.53 -12.36 -20.72
C ASN A 57 19.79 -13.64 -20.26
N PRO A 58 19.34 -14.49 -21.21
CA PRO A 58 18.65 -15.73 -20.87
C PRO A 58 19.52 -16.64 -20.01
N GLY A 59 18.97 -17.17 -18.91
CA GLY A 59 19.69 -18.04 -17.97
C GLY A 59 20.54 -17.28 -16.94
N SER A 60 20.36 -15.96 -16.83
CA SER A 60 20.96 -15.19 -15.73
C SER A 60 20.43 -15.62 -14.36
N SER A 61 21.13 -15.21 -13.29
CA SER A 61 20.69 -15.42 -11.91
C SER A 61 19.33 -14.77 -11.58
N LEU A 62 18.82 -13.91 -12.47
CA LEU A 62 17.49 -13.30 -12.35
C LEU A 62 16.37 -14.12 -13.03
N SER A 63 16.67 -15.17 -13.78
CA SER A 63 15.64 -15.90 -14.54
C SER A 63 14.54 -16.52 -13.67
N GLU A 64 14.88 -17.06 -12.50
CA GLU A 64 13.89 -17.58 -11.55
C GLU A 64 12.99 -16.46 -10.99
N VAL A 65 13.60 -15.32 -10.67
CA VAL A 65 12.90 -14.12 -10.18
C VAL A 65 11.98 -13.57 -11.27
N ALA A 66 12.44 -13.50 -12.51
CA ALA A 66 11.65 -13.08 -13.66
C ALA A 66 10.44 -14.00 -13.88
N ALA A 67 10.62 -15.32 -13.78
CA ALA A 67 9.52 -16.28 -13.86
C ALA A 67 8.50 -16.10 -12.73
N MET A 68 8.96 -15.87 -11.50
CA MET A 68 8.11 -15.58 -10.35
C MET A 68 7.31 -14.28 -10.56
N LEU A 69 7.95 -13.21 -11.04
CA LEU A 69 7.30 -11.92 -11.31
C LEU A 69 6.31 -12.00 -12.48
N LYS A 70 6.57 -12.81 -13.51
CA LYS A 70 5.63 -13.11 -14.61
C LYS A 70 4.36 -13.80 -14.09
N LYS A 71 4.49 -14.71 -13.12
CA LYS A 71 3.36 -15.40 -12.47
C LYS A 71 2.55 -14.48 -11.54
N SER A 72 3.12 -13.38 -11.05
CA SER A 72 2.36 -12.43 -10.24
C SER A 72 1.36 -11.68 -11.12
N SER A 73 0.06 -11.87 -10.83
CA SER A 73 -1.06 -11.27 -11.55
C SER A 73 -1.23 -9.76 -11.28
N THR A 74 -0.58 -9.23 -10.23
CA THR A 74 -0.65 -7.82 -9.88
C THR A 74 0.67 -7.31 -9.31
N ASN A 75 0.96 -6.04 -9.58
CA ASN A 75 2.07 -5.30 -8.99
C ASN A 75 1.62 -4.49 -7.75
N ARG A 76 0.31 -4.44 -7.46
CA ARG A 76 -0.19 -3.79 -6.24
C ARG A 76 0.12 -4.64 -5.02
N PHE A 77 0.28 -3.96 -3.89
CA PHE A 77 0.49 -4.57 -2.58
C PHE A 77 -0.56 -5.65 -2.28
N GLN A 78 -0.09 -6.83 -1.90
CA GLN A 78 -0.96 -7.96 -1.53
C GLN A 78 -0.86 -8.28 -0.03
N SER A 79 0.37 -8.36 0.48
CA SER A 79 0.66 -8.52 1.90
C SER A 79 2.14 -8.19 2.15
N TYR A 80 2.48 -7.85 3.39
CA TYR A 80 3.86 -7.58 3.78
C TYR A 80 4.78 -8.77 3.52
N ARG A 81 4.32 -9.98 3.89
CA ARG A 81 5.07 -11.22 3.67
C ARG A 81 5.40 -11.43 2.19
N LYS A 82 4.42 -11.23 1.30
CA LYS A 82 4.65 -11.42 -0.13
C LYS A 82 5.61 -10.40 -0.72
N GLU A 83 5.55 -9.15 -0.26
CA GLU A 83 6.53 -8.13 -0.67
C GLU A 83 7.94 -8.45 -0.16
N GLU A 84 8.07 -8.95 1.08
CA GLU A 84 9.34 -9.43 1.64
C GLU A 84 9.89 -10.62 0.84
N ASP A 85 9.06 -11.59 0.50
CA ASP A 85 9.45 -12.74 -0.33
C ASP A 85 9.98 -12.29 -1.69
N PHE A 86 9.32 -11.31 -2.34
CA PHE A 86 9.81 -10.72 -3.59
C PHE A 86 11.15 -10.02 -3.40
N ILE A 87 11.30 -9.15 -2.40
CA ILE A 87 12.53 -8.42 -2.13
C ILE A 87 13.69 -9.39 -1.86
N ASN A 88 13.46 -10.43 -1.07
CA ASN A 88 14.47 -11.43 -0.73
C ASN A 88 14.91 -12.23 -1.97
N ALA A 89 13.96 -12.71 -2.77
CA ALA A 89 14.28 -13.44 -4.00
C ALA A 89 15.06 -12.56 -4.99
N ILE A 90 14.66 -11.29 -5.14
CA ILE A 90 15.37 -10.32 -5.99
C ILE A 90 16.79 -10.09 -5.45
N ASN A 91 16.95 -9.88 -4.13
CA ASN A 91 18.25 -9.66 -3.49
C ASN A 91 19.19 -10.87 -3.62
N GLN A 92 18.66 -12.10 -3.61
CA GLN A 92 19.44 -13.30 -3.89
C GLN A 92 19.85 -13.36 -5.36
N GLY A 93 18.91 -13.11 -6.28
CA GLY A 93 19.16 -13.15 -7.72
C GLY A 93 20.18 -12.11 -8.19
N ILE A 94 20.17 -10.90 -7.62
CA ILE A 94 21.19 -9.88 -7.97
C ILE A 94 22.60 -10.27 -7.53
N GLY A 95 22.77 -11.09 -6.49
CA GLY A 95 24.08 -11.48 -5.99
C GLY A 95 24.91 -12.30 -6.99
N GLY A 96 24.26 -12.94 -7.96
CA GLY A 96 24.89 -13.69 -9.05
C GLY A 96 25.12 -12.88 -10.33
N LEU A 97 24.74 -11.60 -10.38
CA LEU A 97 24.94 -10.77 -11.57
C LEU A 97 26.39 -10.28 -11.68
N SER A 98 26.89 -10.17 -12.90
CA SER A 98 28.18 -9.52 -13.20
C SER A 98 28.01 -8.01 -13.47
N ASP A 99 26.82 -7.59 -13.88
CA ASP A 99 26.50 -6.20 -14.21
C ASP A 99 26.22 -5.39 -12.94
N THR A 100 27.20 -4.58 -12.55
CA THR A 100 27.14 -3.73 -11.35
C THR A 100 26.11 -2.60 -11.47
N GLU A 101 25.86 -2.09 -12.67
CA GLU A 101 24.90 -1.00 -12.87
C GLU A 101 23.48 -1.48 -12.61
N ILE A 102 23.13 -2.63 -13.19
CA ILE A 102 21.82 -3.26 -12.98
C ILE A 102 21.65 -3.72 -11.53
N GLN A 103 22.71 -4.25 -10.91
CA GLN A 103 22.69 -4.57 -9.48
C GLN A 103 22.33 -3.35 -8.63
N ASP A 104 23.00 -2.23 -8.83
CA ASP A 104 22.76 -1.02 -8.04
C ASP A 104 21.37 -0.43 -8.29
N GLN A 105 20.90 -0.45 -9.53
CA GLN A 105 19.54 -0.03 -9.87
C GLN A 105 18.49 -0.87 -9.14
N ILE A 106 18.62 -2.20 -9.17
CA ILE A 106 17.68 -3.11 -8.52
C ILE A 106 17.78 -3.01 -6.98
N ARG A 107 18.99 -2.88 -6.41
CA ARG A 107 19.18 -2.66 -4.97
C ARG A 107 18.50 -1.39 -4.50
N LYS A 108 18.68 -0.30 -5.25
CA LYS A 108 18.02 0.98 -4.95
C LYS A 108 16.50 0.84 -5.02
N ALA A 109 15.97 0.15 -6.03
CA ALA A 109 14.54 -0.11 -6.15
C ALA A 109 14.00 -0.96 -4.98
N ASN A 110 14.76 -1.95 -4.49
CA ASN A 110 14.40 -2.76 -3.32
C ASN A 110 14.43 -1.93 -2.03
N ALA A 111 15.48 -1.14 -1.80
CA ALA A 111 15.57 -0.25 -0.65
C ALA A 111 14.42 0.77 -0.61
N ASN A 112 14.05 1.31 -1.78
CA ASN A 112 12.87 2.16 -1.92
C ASN A 112 11.59 1.41 -1.56
N GLN A 113 11.41 0.18 -2.05
CA GLN A 113 10.24 -0.65 -1.71
C GLN A 113 10.14 -0.89 -0.20
N GLU A 114 11.23 -1.24 0.47
CA GLU A 114 11.26 -1.44 1.92
C GLU A 114 10.89 -0.17 2.70
N SER A 115 11.39 0.99 2.26
CA SER A 115 11.03 2.29 2.84
C SER A 115 9.53 2.60 2.65
N MET A 116 8.99 2.31 1.47
CA MET A 116 7.56 2.46 1.19
C MET A 116 6.71 1.50 2.02
N MET A 117 7.16 0.26 2.26
CA MET A 117 6.48 -0.68 3.16
C MET A 117 6.40 -0.16 4.60
N LYS A 118 7.48 0.44 5.12
CA LYS A 118 7.48 1.09 6.44
C LYS A 118 6.48 2.26 6.47
N THR A 119 6.45 3.06 5.41
CA THR A 119 5.49 4.16 5.26
C THR A 119 4.05 3.66 5.21
N LEU A 120 3.77 2.61 4.42
CA LEU A 120 2.46 1.98 4.33
C LEU A 120 1.99 1.50 5.71
N LYS A 121 2.87 0.86 6.48
CA LYS A 121 2.57 0.39 7.84
C LYS A 121 2.24 1.54 8.79
N SER A 122 2.97 2.64 8.70
CA SER A 122 2.68 3.84 9.50
C SER A 122 1.32 4.44 9.12
N VAL A 123 1.05 4.64 7.83
CA VAL A 123 -0.19 5.23 7.32
C VAL A 123 -1.39 4.32 7.59
N SER A 124 -1.23 3.01 7.46
CA SER A 124 -2.27 2.04 7.78
C SER A 124 -2.60 2.05 9.26
N ASN A 125 -1.60 2.16 10.13
CA ASN A 125 -1.82 2.24 11.58
C ASN A 125 -2.57 3.52 11.97
N ASP A 126 -2.20 4.69 11.42
CA ASP A 126 -2.93 5.94 11.64
C ASP A 126 -4.40 5.79 11.21
N TYR A 127 -4.63 5.32 9.99
CA TYR A 127 -5.98 5.09 9.46
C TYR A 127 -6.78 4.09 10.31
N ASN A 128 -6.23 2.90 10.57
CA ASN A 128 -6.90 1.83 11.33
C ASN A 128 -7.21 2.28 12.75
N SER A 129 -6.29 2.98 13.42
CA SER A 129 -6.50 3.49 14.77
C SER A 129 -7.59 4.55 14.84
N PHE A 130 -7.69 5.40 13.81
CA PHE A 130 -8.72 6.42 13.71
C PHE A 130 -10.11 5.80 13.53
N ILE A 131 -10.26 4.89 12.56
CA ILE A 131 -11.58 4.30 12.26
C ILE A 131 -12.03 3.24 13.27
N ALA A 132 -11.13 2.74 14.13
CA ALA A 132 -11.50 1.76 15.15
C ALA A 132 -12.21 2.37 16.37
N LYS A 133 -12.04 3.69 16.61
CA LYS A 133 -12.51 4.33 17.84
C LYS A 133 -13.85 5.06 17.61
N PRO A 134 -14.80 4.98 18.56
CA PRO A 134 -15.98 5.83 18.53
C PRO A 134 -15.58 7.32 18.60
N PRO A 135 -16.37 8.22 18.00
CA PRO A 135 -17.53 7.96 17.14
C PRO A 135 -17.16 7.61 15.67
N ALA A 136 -15.87 7.64 15.30
CA ALA A 136 -15.41 7.39 13.94
C ALA A 136 -15.71 5.99 13.43
N SER A 137 -15.72 4.98 14.30
CA SER A 137 -16.10 3.60 13.95
C SER A 137 -17.54 3.48 13.45
N VAL A 138 -18.47 4.26 14.02
CA VAL A 138 -19.88 4.27 13.61
C VAL A 138 -19.99 4.89 12.22
N VAL A 139 -19.36 6.04 12.01
CA VAL A 139 -19.33 6.72 10.71
C VAL A 139 -18.63 5.83 9.67
N ALA A 140 -17.51 5.22 10.03
CA ALA A 140 -16.79 4.28 9.16
C ALA A 140 -17.68 3.13 8.71
N SER A 141 -18.42 2.51 9.63
CA SER A 141 -19.36 1.42 9.33
C SER A 141 -20.49 1.86 8.40
N VAL A 142 -21.12 3.01 8.68
CA VAL A 142 -22.24 3.54 7.87
C VAL A 142 -21.79 3.86 6.44
N PHE A 143 -20.58 4.39 6.27
CA PHE A 143 -20.03 4.78 4.97
C PHE A 143 -19.11 3.71 4.33
N GLY A 144 -19.03 2.51 4.90
CA GLY A 144 -18.31 1.37 4.31
C GLY A 144 -16.78 1.43 4.40
N PHE A 145 -16.20 2.28 5.24
CA PHE A 145 -14.77 2.31 5.50
C PHE A 145 -14.36 1.10 6.35
N ARG A 146 -13.43 0.29 5.85
CA ARG A 146 -12.88 -0.89 6.53
C ARG A 146 -11.42 -0.70 6.89
N GLN A 147 -10.97 -1.42 7.92
CA GLN A 147 -9.55 -1.54 8.23
C GLN A 147 -8.78 -2.07 7.01
N PHE A 148 -7.58 -1.54 6.86
CA PHE A 148 -6.59 -2.04 5.93
C PHE A 148 -5.98 -3.34 6.45
#